data_AF-A0A376VKE9-F1
#
_entry.id   AF-A0A376VKE9-F1
#
_cell.length_a   1.000
_cell.length_b   1.000
_cell.length_c   1.000
_cell.angle_alpha   90.00
_cell.angle_beta   90.00
_cell.angle_gamma   90.00
#
_symmetry.space_group_name_H-M   'P 1'
#
loop_
_entity.id
_entity.type
_entity.pdbx_description
1 polymer ?
#
loop_
_entity_poly.entity_id
_entity_poly.type
_entity_poly.pdbx_seq_one_letter_code
_entity_poly.pdbx_strand_id
1 'polypeptide(L)'
;MQFSLALAEEGIPLVEVPQTVRNLSEAMKETESLVYAGRFHHSNHPVMNWMMSNVTVKPDKNDNIFPNKSTPEAKIDGPVALFTGHEPLSGKWRGRE
;
A
#
# COMPACT_ATOMS: atom_id res chain seq x y z
N MET A 1 -17.47 -9.58 11.30
CA MET A 1 -17.62 -8.62 10.18
C MET A 1 -18.23 -7.35 10.76
N GLN A 2 -17.43 -6.35 11.14
CA GLN A 2 -18.02 -5.19 11.84
C GLN A 2 -17.26 -3.84 11.74
N PHE A 3 -16.01 -3.79 11.29
CA PHE A 3 -15.28 -2.51 11.25
C PHE A 3 -15.80 -1.55 10.16
N SER A 4 -15.98 -2.03 8.93
CA SER A 4 -16.49 -1.20 7.83
C SER A 4 -17.95 -0.76 8.04
N LEU A 5 -18.77 -1.60 8.67
CA LEU A 5 -20.17 -1.25 8.97
C LEU A 5 -20.25 -0.13 10.02
N ALA A 6 -19.45 -0.21 11.09
CA ALA A 6 -19.40 0.85 12.10
C ALA A 6 -18.96 2.21 11.50
N LEU A 7 -17.94 2.21 10.64
CA LEU A 7 -17.49 3.43 9.97
C LEU A 7 -18.55 4.00 9.01
N ALA A 8 -19.31 3.14 8.34
CA ALA A 8 -20.41 3.57 7.48
C ALA A 8 -21.59 4.15 8.30
N GLU A 9 -21.90 3.58 9.47
CA GLU A 9 -22.89 4.12 10.41
C GLU A 9 -22.48 5.51 10.95
N GLU A 10 -21.19 5.73 11.15
CA GLU A 10 -20.63 7.05 11.50
C GLU A 10 -20.60 8.05 10.32
N GLY A 11 -21.03 7.63 9.12
CA GLY A 11 -21.06 8.47 7.93
C GLY A 11 -19.69 8.75 7.31
N ILE A 12 -18.67 7.96 7.66
CA ILE A 12 -17.32 8.12 7.11
C ILE A 12 -17.31 7.58 5.67
N PRO A 13 -16.84 8.37 4.69
CA PRO A 13 -16.71 7.88 3.32
C PRO A 13 -15.73 6.71 3.23
N LEU A 14 -16.21 5.57 2.72
CA LEU A 14 -15.40 4.37 2.54
C LEU A 14 -15.10 4.14 1.06
N VAL A 15 -13.83 3.88 0.76
CA VAL A 15 -13.39 3.43 -0.56
C VAL A 15 -12.91 1.99 -0.44
N GLU A 16 -13.54 1.09 -1.19
CA GLU A 16 -13.08 -0.28 -1.25
C GLU A 16 -11.83 -0.37 -2.13
N VAL A 17 -10.75 -0.88 -1.54
CA VAL A 17 -9.49 -1.14 -2.24
C VAL A 17 -9.17 -2.63 -2.17
N PRO A 18 -9.51 -3.39 -3.23
CA PRO A 18 -9.18 -4.81 -3.28
C PRO A 18 -7.66 -5.03 -3.27
N GLN A 19 -7.16 -5.86 -2.34
CA GLN A 19 -5.74 -6.24 -2.25
C GLN A 19 -5.37 -7.28 -3.30
N THR A 20 -5.45 -6.88 -4.57
CA THR A 20 -5.12 -7.70 -5.74
C THR A 20 -3.75 -7.33 -6.29
N VAL A 21 -3.10 -8.25 -7.02
CA VAL A 21 -1.81 -7.98 -7.67
C VAL A 21 -1.87 -6.74 -8.56
N ARG A 22 -2.95 -6.60 -9.35
CA ARG A 22 -3.16 -5.43 -10.22
C ARG A 22 -3.17 -4.10 -9.46
N ASN A 23 -3.79 -4.06 -8.28
CA ASN A 23 -3.91 -2.83 -7.50
C ASN A 23 -2.62 -2.52 -6.73
N LEU A 24 -2.02 -3.53 -6.09
CA LEU A 24 -0.85 -3.32 -5.24
C LEU A 24 0.47 -3.20 -6.03
N SER A 25 0.59 -3.86 -7.19
CA SER A 25 1.78 -3.77 -8.03
C SER A 25 2.05 -2.35 -8.50
N GLU A 26 1.03 -1.67 -9.05
CA GLU A 26 1.15 -0.28 -9.48
C GLU A 26 1.48 0.65 -8.30
N ALA A 27 0.76 0.51 -7.18
CA ALA A 27 1.00 1.33 -5.99
C ALA A 27 2.42 1.18 -5.43
N MET A 28 2.98 -0.03 -5.47
CA MET A 28 4.36 -0.29 -5.04
C MET A 28 5.37 0.34 -6.00
N LYS A 29 5.19 0.19 -7.32
CA LYS A 29 6.07 0.79 -8.34
C LYS A 29 6.06 2.32 -8.28
N GLU A 30 4.89 2.93 -8.09
CA GLU A 30 4.77 4.37 -7.91
C GLU A 30 5.46 4.84 -6.61
N THR A 31 5.25 4.12 -5.51
CA THR A 31 5.93 4.41 -4.23
C THR A 31 7.45 4.33 -4.39
N GLU A 32 7.97 3.28 -5.04
CA GLU A 32 9.39 3.12 -5.34
C GLU A 32 9.94 4.28 -6.19
N SER A 33 9.22 4.67 -7.24
CA SER A 33 9.56 5.82 -8.08
C SER A 33 9.63 7.12 -7.29
N LEU A 34 8.67 7.36 -6.39
CA LEU A 34 8.66 8.53 -5.51
C LEU A 34 9.84 8.53 -4.53
N VAL A 35 10.23 7.38 -4.01
CA VAL A 35 11.40 7.23 -3.13
C VAL A 35 12.68 7.56 -3.90
N TYR A 36 12.90 6.96 -5.08
CA TYR A 36 14.08 7.25 -5.90
C TYR A 36 14.15 8.69 -6.37
N ALA A 37 13.01 9.33 -6.63
CA ALA A 37 12.93 10.73 -6.99
C ALA A 37 13.15 11.68 -5.79
N GLY A 38 13.28 11.18 -4.56
CA GLY A 38 13.37 12.00 -3.35
C GLY A 38 12.08 12.76 -3.04
N ARG A 39 10.93 12.29 -3.55
CA ARG A 39 9.61 12.93 -3.42
C ARG A 39 8.71 12.25 -2.40
N PHE A 40 9.10 11.07 -1.93
CA PHE A 40 8.38 10.35 -0.88
C PHE A 40 8.74 10.89 0.50
N HIS A 41 7.77 11.45 1.21
CA HIS A 41 7.95 12.01 2.55
C HIS A 41 7.14 11.20 3.57
N HIS A 42 7.79 10.74 4.62
CA HIS A 42 7.15 10.10 5.77
C HIS A 42 7.80 10.61 7.07
N SER A 43 7.16 10.38 8.22
CA SER A 43 7.53 10.93 9.52
C SER A 43 8.81 10.33 10.15
N ASN A 44 9.59 9.54 9.39
CA ASN A 44 10.76 8.81 9.89
C ASN A 44 10.47 7.95 11.15
N HIS A 45 9.26 7.39 11.23
CA HIS A 45 8.86 6.57 12.37
C HIS A 45 9.67 5.26 12.39
N PRO A 46 10.36 4.91 13.50
CA PRO A 46 11.31 3.79 13.53
C PRO A 46 10.65 2.44 13.22
N VAL A 47 9.39 2.25 13.65
CA VAL A 47 8.64 1.02 13.33
C VAL A 47 8.29 0.95 11.84
N MET A 48 7.98 2.06 11.18
CA MET A 48 7.69 2.08 9.75
C MET A 48 8.95 1.75 8.95
N ASN A 49 10.10 2.31 9.36
CA ASN A 49 11.38 2.02 8.73
C ASN A 49 11.74 0.54 8.86
N TRP A 50 11.56 -0.03 10.06
CA TRP A 50 11.76 -1.45 10.30
C TRP A 50 10.81 -2.30 9.44
N MET A 51 9.52 -2.00 9.41
CA MET A 51 8.55 -2.73 8.57
C MET A 51 8.88 -2.63 7.09
N MET A 52 9.29 -1.45 6.59
CA MET A 52 9.72 -1.30 5.19
C MET A 52 10.95 -2.15 4.88
N SER A 53 11.91 -2.26 5.81
CA SER A 53 13.08 -3.13 5.65
C SER A 53 12.74 -4.62 5.59
N ASN A 54 11.56 -5.03 6.05
CA ASN A 54 11.07 -6.40 5.97
C ASN A 54 10.36 -6.73 4.65
N VAL A 55 9.98 -5.72 3.85
CA VAL A 55 9.23 -5.94 2.62
C VAL A 55 10.15 -6.59 1.59
N THR A 56 9.70 -7.71 1.04
CA THR A 56 10.35 -8.38 -0.08
C THR A 56 9.42 -8.46 -1.27
N VAL A 57 10.01 -8.53 -2.46
CA VAL A 57 9.31 -8.64 -3.73
C VAL A 57 9.91 -9.76 -4.56
N LYS A 58 9.04 -10.48 -5.28
CA LYS A 58 9.44 -11.40 -6.33
C LYS A 58 8.60 -11.09 -7.57
N PRO A 59 9.17 -10.46 -8.60
CA PRO A 59 8.44 -10.17 -9.82
C PRO A 59 7.88 -11.45 -10.45
N ASP A 60 6.65 -11.38 -10.95
CA ASP A 60 6.06 -12.44 -11.76
C ASP A 60 6.52 -12.35 -13.24
N LYS A 61 5.99 -13.21 -14.12
CA LYS A 61 6.34 -13.22 -15.55
C LYS A 61 5.96 -11.93 -16.29
N ASN A 62 5.02 -11.17 -15.75
CA ASN A 62 4.50 -9.94 -16.31
C ASN A 62 5.08 -8.71 -15.59
N ASP A 63 6.16 -8.90 -14.82
CA ASP A 63 6.81 -7.86 -14.02
C ASP A 63 5.90 -7.26 -12.93
N ASN A 64 4.83 -7.95 -12.52
CA ASN A 64 4.05 -7.49 -11.38
C ASN A 64 4.79 -7.80 -10.08
N ILE A 65 4.69 -6.90 -9.12
CA ILE A 65 5.22 -7.08 -7.76
C ILE A 65 4.08 -7.11 -6.74
N PHE A 66 4.29 -7.84 -5.65
CA PHE A 66 3.34 -7.97 -4.56
C PHE A 66 4.09 -7.96 -3.24
N PRO A 67 3.58 -7.30 -2.19
CA PRO A 67 4.33 -7.19 -0.94
C PRO A 67 4.39 -8.55 -0.25
N ASN A 68 5.58 -8.96 0.13
CA ASN A 68 5.83 -10.18 0.88
C ASN A 68 6.83 -9.94 2.01
N LYS A 69 7.10 -10.97 2.80
CA LYS A 69 8.08 -10.97 3.90
C LYS A 69 8.83 -12.29 3.92
N SER A 70 10.11 -12.24 4.30
CA SER A 70 10.97 -13.43 4.30
C SER A 70 10.72 -14.39 5.45
N THR A 71 10.18 -13.90 6.57
CA THR A 71 9.88 -14.72 7.75
C THR A 71 8.46 -14.44 8.27
N PRO A 72 7.83 -15.40 8.98
CA PRO A 72 6.52 -15.20 9.58
C PRO A 72 6.46 -14.09 10.63
N GLU A 73 7.55 -13.89 11.38
CA GLU A 73 7.65 -12.92 12.48
C GLU A 73 7.76 -11.48 11.97
N ALA A 74 8.30 -11.31 10.76
CA ALA A 74 8.39 -10.01 10.13
C ALA A 74 7.01 -9.37 9.96
N LYS A 75 6.95 -8.05 10.14
CA LYS A 75 5.72 -7.25 9.98
C LYS A 75 5.88 -6.28 8.82
N ILE A 76 4.81 -6.18 8.05
CA ILE A 76 4.70 -5.32 6.86
C ILE A 76 3.34 -4.60 6.83
N ASP A 77 2.62 -4.53 7.95
CA ASP A 77 1.29 -3.95 8.03
C ASP A 77 1.29 -2.45 7.64
N GLY A 78 2.29 -1.69 8.11
CA GLY A 78 2.49 -0.30 7.72
C GLY A 78 2.72 -0.12 6.20
N PRO A 79 3.71 -0.81 5.61
CA PRO A 79 3.92 -0.82 4.15
C PRO A 79 2.68 -1.22 3.35
N VAL A 80 1.99 -2.30 3.73
CA VAL A 80 0.78 -2.77 3.04
C VAL A 80 -0.34 -1.72 3.14
N ALA A 81 -0.51 -1.08 4.28
CA ALA A 81 -1.46 0.02 4.45
C ALA A 81 -1.09 1.23 3.58
N LEU A 82 0.19 1.57 3.49
CA LEU A 82 0.70 2.61 2.59
C LEU A 82 0.35 2.29 1.14
N PHE A 83 0.65 1.09 0.64
CA PHE A 83 0.36 0.71 -0.75
C PHE A 83 -1.15 0.70 -1.02
N THR A 84 -1.94 0.23 -0.06
CA THR A 84 -3.41 0.22 -0.15
C THR A 84 -3.97 1.65 -0.20
N GLY A 85 -3.45 2.57 0.61
CA GLY A 85 -3.86 3.98 0.61
C GLY A 85 -3.34 4.77 -0.59
N HIS A 86 -2.27 4.31 -1.25
CA HIS A 86 -1.71 4.95 -2.44
C HIS A 86 -2.52 4.64 -3.72
N GLU A 87 -3.13 3.46 -3.84
CA GLU A 87 -3.89 3.08 -5.04
C GLU A 87 -5.06 4.04 -5.36
N PRO A 88 -5.85 4.53 -4.38
CA PRO A 88 -6.85 5.56 -4.64
C PRO A 88 -6.28 6.92 -5.06
N LEU A 89 -4.98 7.17 -4.89
CA LEU A 89 -4.32 8.41 -5.33
C LEU A 89 -3.64 8.25 -6.70
N SER A 90 -3.43 7.00 -7.14
CA SER A 90 -2.96 6.66 -8.46
C SER A 90 -4.07 6.89 -9.51
N GLY A 91 -3.68 7.00 -10.78
CA GLY A 91 -4.48 7.67 -11.83
C GLY A 91 -5.92 7.18 -12.06
N LYS A 92 -6.33 6.03 -11.50
CA LYS A 92 -7.66 5.45 -11.64
C LYS A 92 -8.79 6.24 -10.95
N TRP A 93 -8.46 7.01 -9.91
CA TRP A 93 -9.44 7.81 -9.16
C TRP A 93 -9.26 9.33 -9.33
N ARG A 94 -8.18 9.75 -9.98
CA ARG A 94 -7.78 11.16 -10.17
C ARG A 94 -8.68 11.96 -11.16
N GLY A 95 -9.84 11.44 -11.52
CA GLY A 95 -10.78 12.04 -12.47
C GLY A 95 -12.24 11.65 -12.26
N ARG A 96 -12.61 11.21 -11.04
CA ARG A 96 -14.01 11.06 -10.63
C ARG A 96 -14.43 12.26 -9.81
N GLU A 97 -14.62 13.38 -10.49
CA GLU A 97 -15.39 14.54 -10.06
C GLU A 97 -16.59 14.70 -11.00
#